data_AF-A0AAN6MQB1-F1
#
_entry.id   AF-A0AAN6MQB1-F1
#
_cell.length_a   1.000
_cell.length_b   1.000
_cell.length_c   1.000
_cell.angle_alpha   90.00
_cell.angle_beta   90.00
_cell.angle_gamma   90.00
#
_symmetry.space_group_name_H-M   'P 1'
#
loop_
_entity.id
_entity.type
_entity.pdbx_description
1 polymer ?
#
loop_
_entity_poly.entity_id
_entity_poly.type
_entity_poly.pdbx_seq_one_letter_code
_entity_poly.pdbx_strand_id
1 'polypeptide(L)' 'TTANNAGAEPEMSPGFGGIEERRNVYQTGGFHPIYIGDVYGEKYKVLNKIGYGVHSTVWLVEDLNP' A
#
# COMPACT_ATOMS: atom_id res chain seq x y z
N THR A 1 -1.44 39.99 -0.55
CA THR A 1 -0.13 39.85 0.12
C THR A 1 -0.40 39.19 1.46
N THR A 2 -0.13 37.91 1.73
CA THR A 2 1.04 37.09 1.39
C THR A 2 0.66 35.59 1.34
N ALA A 3 1.33 34.91 0.41
CA ALA A 3 1.51 33.48 0.12
C ALA A 3 0.96 32.38 1.06
N ASN A 4 0.19 31.49 0.44
CA ASN A 4 0.38 30.03 0.32
C ASN A 4 1.37 29.37 1.30
N ASN A 5 0.83 28.54 2.21
CA ASN A 5 1.54 27.38 2.76
C ASN A 5 0.76 26.12 2.38
N ALA A 6 0.88 25.73 1.12
CA ALA A 6 0.64 24.36 0.70
C ALA A 6 1.85 23.51 1.15
N GLY A 7 1.61 22.38 1.81
CA GLY A 7 2.67 21.42 2.14
C GLY A 7 2.90 21.15 3.61
N ALA A 8 1.85 21.07 4.44
CA ALA A 8 1.99 20.36 5.72
C ALA A 8 2.01 18.86 5.43
N GLU A 9 3.21 18.28 5.35
CA GLU A 9 3.41 16.83 5.33
C GLU A 9 2.78 16.23 6.58
N PRO A 10 1.94 15.18 6.47
CA PRO A 10 1.34 14.60 7.66
C PRO A 10 2.41 13.80 8.39
N GLU A 11 2.71 14.23 9.61
CA GLU A 11 3.61 13.54 10.52
C GLU A 11 3.27 12.04 10.58
N MET A 12 4.22 11.21 10.17
CA MET A 12 4.17 9.77 10.45
C MET A 12 4.34 9.60 11.96
N SER A 13 3.23 9.50 12.69
CA SER A 13 3.27 9.11 14.10
C SER A 13 3.92 7.72 14.22
N PRO A 14 4.99 7.56 15.03
CA PRO A 14 5.68 6.29 15.19
C PRO A 14 4.88 5.43 16.16
N GLY A 15 3.74 4.92 15.71
CA GLY A 15 2.93 3.97 16.43
C GLY A 15 2.36 3.02 15.41
N PHE A 16 2.61 1.72 15.57
CA PHE A 16 2.07 0.64 14.76
C PHE A 16 0.54 0.77 14.64
N GLY A 17 0.08 1.52 13.64
CA GLY A 17 -1.30 1.97 13.49
C GLY A 17 -1.95 1.31 12.28
N GLY A 18 -2.34 0.04 12.45
CA GLY A 18 -3.16 -0.70 11.49
C GLY A 18 -2.42 -1.27 10.28
N ILE A 19 -3.01 -2.31 9.66
CA ILE A 19 -2.54 -2.92 8.40
C ILE A 19 -3.04 -2.16 7.16
N GLU A 20 -3.80 -1.08 7.35
CA GLU A 20 -4.41 -0.28 6.29
C GLU A 20 -3.63 1.01 6.05
N GLU A 21 -3.19 1.24 4.81
CA GLU A 21 -2.64 2.55 4.43
C GLU A 21 -3.77 3.53 4.13
N ARG A 22 -3.45 4.82 4.10
CA ARG A 22 -4.43 5.84 3.71
C ARG A 22 -4.81 5.65 2.24
N ARG A 23 -6.11 5.65 1.93
CA ARG A 23 -6.63 5.44 0.57
C ARG A 23 -6.03 6.35 -0.52
N ASN A 24 -5.59 7.55 -0.15
CA ASN A 24 -5.01 8.54 -1.08
C ASN A 24 -3.61 8.17 -1.59
N VAL A 25 -2.95 7.13 -1.08
CA VAL A 25 -1.65 6.69 -1.61
C VAL A 25 -1.77 5.78 -2.84
N TYR A 26 -2.97 5.28 -3.14
CA TYR A 26 -3.27 4.53 -4.37
C TYR A 26 -3.58 5.49 -5.53
N GLN A 27 -2.53 6.03 -6.13
CA GLN A 27 -2.62 6.99 -7.23
C GLN A 27 -1.46 6.79 -8.21
N THR A 28 -1.49 7.48 -9.35
CA THR A 28 -0.33 7.55 -10.25
C THR A 28 0.90 8.04 -9.49
N GLY A 29 1.99 7.25 -9.48
CA GLY A 29 3.21 7.52 -8.71
C GLY A 29 3.18 7.06 -7.24
N GLY A 30 2.07 6.49 -6.78
CA GLY A 30 1.90 5.89 -5.45
C GLY A 30 1.90 4.36 -5.47
N PHE A 31 1.20 3.74 -4.53
CA PHE A 31 1.09 2.28 -4.48
C PHE A 31 0.26 1.73 -5.64
N HIS A 32 0.69 0.57 -6.13
CA HIS A 32 -0.04 -0.20 -7.12
C HIS A 32 -1.28 -0.83 -6.47
N PRO A 33 -2.49 -0.69 -7.06
CA PRO A 33 -3.68 -1.37 -6.55
C PRO A 33 -3.55 -2.88 -6.73
N ILE A 34 -3.89 -3.64 -5.69
CA ILE A 34 -3.85 -5.11 -5.67
C ILE A 34 -5.17 -5.60 -5.06
N TYR A 35 -5.76 -6.64 -5.66
CA TYR A 35 -7.03 -7.21 -5.23
C TYR A 35 -6.88 -8.68 -4.82
N ILE A 36 -7.73 -9.12 -3.88
CA ILE A 36 -7.79 -10.54 -3.49
C ILE A 36 -8.21 -11.37 -4.71
N GLY A 37 -7.46 -12.44 -4.99
CA GLY A 37 -7.64 -13.29 -6.15
C GLY A 37 -6.80 -12.92 -7.36
N ASP A 38 -6.10 -11.77 -7.37
CA ASP A 38 -5.15 -11.44 -8.42
C ASP A 38 -4.05 -12.51 -8.52
N VAL A 39 -3.59 -12.79 -9.74
CA VAL A 39 -2.51 -13.73 -10.01
C VAL A 39 -1.34 -12.99 -10.65
N TYR A 40 -0.21 -12.94 -9.94
CA TYR A 40 1.02 -12.32 -10.42
C TYR A 40 1.94 -13.36 -11.04
N GLY A 41 2.39 -13.08 -12.28
CA GLY A 41 3.32 -13.94 -13.02
C GLY A 41 2.82 -15.37 -13.20
N GLU A 42 1.49 -15.56 -13.27
CA GLU A 42 0.82 -16.87 -13.42
C GLU A 42 1.12 -17.87 -12.28
N LYS A 43 1.72 -17.39 -11.19
CA LYS A 43 2.28 -18.22 -10.12
C LYS A 43 1.81 -17.82 -8.73
N TYR A 44 1.63 -16.54 -8.45
CA TYR A 44 1.35 -16.07 -7.10
C TYR A 44 -0.07 -15.50 -6.98
N LYS A 45 -0.95 -16.25 -6.31
CA LYS A 45 -2.33 -15.83 -6.08
C LYS A 45 -2.46 -15.05 -4.78
N VAL A 46 -3.01 -13.84 -4.84
CA VAL A 46 -3.19 -12.97 -3.67
C VAL A 46 -4.33 -13.46 -2.79
N LEU A 47 -4.04 -13.70 -1.50
CA LEU A 47 -5.00 -14.22 -0.52
C LEU A 47 -5.47 -13.18 0.49
N ASN A 48 -4.55 -12.37 1.03
CA ASN A 48 -4.90 -11.32 1.99
C ASN A 48 -3.80 -10.27 2.07
N LYS A 49 -4.15 -9.05 2.49
CA LYS A 49 -3.17 -8.02 2.83
C LYS A 49 -2.70 -8.23 4.27
N ILE A 50 -1.39 -8.16 4.50
CA ILE A 50 -0.81 -8.37 5.83
C ILE A 50 -0.05 -7.16 6.37
N GLY A 51 0.19 -6.14 5.56
CA GLY A 51 0.75 -4.88 6.03
C GLY A 51 1.15 -3.92 4.92
N TYR A 52 1.74 -2.81 5.33
CA TYR A 52 2.36 -1.81 4.47
C TYR A 52 3.48 -1.10 5.23
N GLY A 53 4.42 -0.52 4.49
CA GLY A 53 5.45 0.38 4.97
C GLY A 53 5.43 1.69 4.20
N VAL A 54 6.47 2.50 4.39
CA VAL A 54 6.55 3.84 3.78
C VAL A 54 6.47 3.80 2.25
N HIS A 55 7.05 2.76 1.63
CA HIS A 55 7.18 2.64 0.18
C HIS A 55 6.69 1.29 -0.37
N SER A 56 6.04 0.46 0.43
CA SER A 56 5.62 -0.87 0.00
C SER A 56 4.35 -1.35 0.68
N THR A 57 3.65 -2.26 0.01
CA THR A 57 2.55 -3.05 0.60
C THR A 57 2.96 -4.51 0.64
N VAL A 58 2.53 -5.25 1.66
CA VAL A 58 2.87 -6.66 1.86
C VAL A 58 1.60 -7.51 1.83
N TRP A 59 1.61 -8.55 1.00
CA TRP A 59 0.47 -9.42 0.73
C TRP A 59 0.84 -10.88 0.97
N LEU A 60 -0.06 -11.62 1.61
CA LEU A 60 -0.01 -13.07 1.69
C LEU A 60 -0.45 -13.64 0.34
N VAL A 61 0.37 -14.54 -0.21
CA VAL A 61 0.11 -15.20 -1.50
C VAL A 61 0.22 -16.72 -1.37
N GLU A 62 -0.51 -17.42 -2.23
CA GLU A 62 -0.35 -18.85 -2.50
C GLU A 62 0.51 -19.04 -3.75
N ASP A 63 1.50 -19.93 -3.68
CA ASP A 63 2.23 -20.40 -4.86
C ASP A 63 1.40 -21.48 -5.58
N LEU A 64 1.02 -21.21 -6.82
CA LEU A 64 0.24 -22.11 -7.67
C LEU A 64 1.09 -23.22 -8.31
N ASN A 65 2.42 -23.11 -8.23
CA ASN A 65 3.38 -24.09 -8.74
C ASN A 65 4.31 -24.55 -7.59
N PRO A 66 3.85 -25.51 -6.76
CA PRO A 66 4.58 -25.98 -5.58
C PRO A 66 5.90 -26.71 -5.88
#